data_AF-A0A660XK69-F1
#
_entry.id   AF-A0A660XK69-F1
#
_cell.length_a   1.000
_cell.length_b   1.000
_cell.length_c   1.000
_cell.angle_alpha   90.00
_cell.angle_beta   90.00
_cell.angle_gamma   90.00
#
_symmetry.space_group_name_H-M   'P 1'
#
loop_
_entity.id
_entity.type
_entity.pdbx_description
1 polymer ?
#
loop_
_entity_poly.entity_id
_entity_poly.type
_entity_poly.pdbx_seq_one_letter_code
_entity_poly.pdbx_strand_id
1 'polypeptide(L)' 'MADLKDILEVHDFKHLMITTGTLNNKPSRAQIEMVLIENGFTEPLANEVSFSMVDINEKMFNVTYYPGIDRYGYEKLTVV' A
#
# COMPACT_ATOMS: atom_id res chain seq x y z
N MET A 1 9.27 -13.45 26.60
CA MET A 1 9.46 -12.04 26.17
C MET A 1 9.97 -12.13 24.75
N ALA A 2 9.18 -11.68 23.77
CA ALA A 2 9.59 -11.73 22.36
C ALA A 2 10.68 -10.68 22.13
N ASP A 3 11.72 -11.05 21.37
CA ASP A 3 12.85 -10.19 21.09
C ASP A 3 12.44 -9.10 20.07
N LEU A 4 13.11 -7.94 20.06
CA LEU A 4 12.80 -6.86 19.09
C LEU A 4 12.92 -7.35 17.63
N LYS A 5 13.77 -8.36 17.40
CA LYS A 5 13.91 -9.06 16.13
C LYS A 5 12.67 -9.92 15.79
N ASP A 6 12.06 -10.58 16.77
CA ASP A 6 10.85 -11.39 16.57
C ASP A 6 9.63 -10.49 16.27
N ILE A 7 9.63 -9.25 16.74
CA ILE A 7 8.57 -8.26 16.46
C ILE A 7 8.66 -7.74 15.01
N LEU A 8 9.89 -7.61 14.48
CA LEU A 8 10.12 -7.21 13.08
C LEU A 8 9.84 -8.34 12.07
N GLU A 9 9.95 -9.61 12.49
CA GLU A 9 9.68 -10.78 11.62
C GLU A 9 8.18 -11.12 11.44
N VAL A 10 7.28 -10.57 12.26
CA VAL A 10 5.85 -11.02 12.30
C VAL A 10 4.87 -10.13 11.50
N HIS A 11 5.27 -8.94 11.04
CA HIS A 11 4.30 -7.97 10.47
C HIS A 11 4.63 -7.40 9.08
N ASP A 12 5.60 -7.94 8.36
CA ASP A 12 5.88 -7.54 6.97
C ASP A 12 4.99 -8.28 5.96
N PHE A 13 3.68 -8.38 6.26
CA PHE A 13 2.70 -8.85 5.27
C PHE A 13 2.54 -7.76 4.23
N LYS A 14 3.36 -7.78 3.18
CA LYS A 14 3.12 -6.99 1.98
C LYS A 14 1.79 -7.43 1.39
N HIS A 15 0.73 -6.70 1.72
CA HIS A 15 -0.60 -6.96 1.20
C HIS A 15 -0.62 -6.58 -0.28
N LEU A 16 -1.03 -7.52 -1.12
CA LEU A 16 -1.32 -7.26 -2.52
C LEU A 16 -2.77 -6.79 -2.62
N MET A 17 -2.95 -5.56 -3.10
CA MET A 17 -4.25 -4.96 -3.34
C MET A 17 -4.48 -4.87 -4.84
N ILE A 18 -5.63 -5.37 -5.29
CA ILE A 18 -6.00 -5.38 -6.71
C ILE A 18 -7.19 -4.44 -6.86
N THR A 19 -7.13 -3.57 -7.87
CA THR A 19 -8.25 -2.69 -8.23
C THR A 19 -8.73 -3.00 -9.64
N THR A 20 -10.05 -2.94 -9.85
CA THR A 20 -10.63 -2.98 -11.20
C THR A 20 -10.49 -1.64 -11.95
N GLY A 21 -10.05 -0.59 -11.26
CA GLY A 21 -9.79 0.72 -11.84
C GLY A 21 -8.45 0.79 -12.59
N THR A 22 -8.26 1.88 -13.34
CA THR A 22 -6.95 2.21 -13.95
C THR A 22 -6.21 3.19 -13.05
N LEU A 23 -4.96 2.86 -12.70
CA LEU A 23 -4.08 3.74 -11.95
C LEU A 23 -3.33 4.69 -12.89
N ASN A 24 -3.20 5.95 -12.47
CA ASN A 24 -2.34 6.90 -13.15
C ASN A 24 -0.87 6.52 -12.93
N ASN A 25 0.05 6.97 -13.81
CA ASN A 25 1.49 6.79 -13.58
C ASN A 25 1.99 7.47 -12.29
N LYS A 26 1.19 8.42 -11.77
CA LYS A 26 1.35 9.08 -10.48
C LYS A 26 -0.01 9.01 -9.77
N PRO A 27 -0.34 7.90 -9.06
CA PRO A 27 -1.62 7.76 -8.41
C PRO A 27 -1.85 8.90 -7.39
N SER A 28 -3.04 9.48 -7.41
CA SER A 28 -3.43 10.49 -6.42
C SER A 28 -3.76 9.82 -5.08
N ARG A 29 -3.78 10.61 -3.99
CA ARG A 29 -4.24 10.13 -2.68
C ARG A 29 -5.61 9.45 -2.77
N ALA A 30 -6.55 10.08 -3.46
CA ALA A 30 -7.89 9.53 -3.65
C ALA A 30 -7.89 8.18 -4.42
N GLN A 31 -6.98 7.98 -5.38
CA GLN A 31 -6.86 6.68 -6.08
C GLN A 31 -6.32 5.59 -5.15
N ILE A 32 -5.35 5.93 -4.29
CA ILE A 32 -4.77 4.99 -3.32
C ILE A 32 -5.83 4.59 -2.27
N GLU A 33 -6.53 5.58 -1.72
CA GLU A 33 -7.61 5.36 -0.75
C GLU A 33 -8.77 4.55 -1.34
N MET A 34 -9.11 4.78 -2.61
CA MET A 34 -10.11 3.98 -3.31
C MET A 34 -9.69 2.51 -3.41
N VAL A 35 -8.42 2.22 -3.75
CA VAL A 35 -7.91 0.84 -3.78
C VAL A 35 -7.98 0.20 -2.39
N LEU A 36 -7.64 0.93 -1.32
CA LEU A 36 -7.76 0.46 0.06
C LEU A 36 -9.21 0.07 0.39
N ILE A 37 -10.17 0.95 0.09
CA ILE A 37 -11.61 0.72 0.33
C ILE A 37 -12.12 -0.48 -0.48
N GLU A 38 -11.75 -0.59 -1.76
CA GLU A 38 -12.11 -1.73 -2.62
C GLU A 38 -11.60 -3.07 -2.06
N ASN A 39 -10.45 -3.05 -1.38
CA ASN A 39 -9.85 -4.22 -0.75
C ASN A 39 -10.28 -4.40 0.73
N GLY A 40 -11.28 -3.63 1.20
CA GLY A 40 -11.90 -3.79 2.51
C GLY A 40 -11.18 -3.09 3.67
N PHE A 41 -10.22 -2.21 3.38
CA PHE A 41 -9.52 -1.41 4.38
C PHE A 41 -10.25 -0.10 4.65
N THR A 42 -10.37 0.27 5.93
CA THR A 42 -11.02 1.51 6.37
C THR A 42 -10.00 2.55 6.78
N GLU A 43 -10.08 3.73 6.18
CA GLU A 43 -9.29 4.90 6.59
C GLU A 43 -9.83 5.52 7.91
N PRO A 44 -8.97 6.19 8.69
CA PRO A 44 -7.53 6.36 8.49
C PRO A 44 -6.73 5.15 8.99
N LEU A 45 -5.61 4.84 8.31
CA LEU A 45 -4.67 3.81 8.80
C LEU A 45 -4.02 4.27 10.11
N ALA A 46 -4.16 3.48 11.17
CA ALA A 46 -3.64 3.82 12.49
C ALA A 46 -2.11 3.71 12.61
N ASN A 47 -1.48 2.93 11.73
CA ASN A 47 -0.06 2.62 11.76
C ASN A 47 0.58 2.87 10.39
N GLU A 48 1.92 2.90 10.35
CA GLU A 48 2.65 2.80 9.10
C GLU A 48 2.34 1.45 8.44
N VAL A 49 1.91 1.48 7.18
CA VAL A 49 1.54 0.29 6.41
C VAL A 49 2.20 0.38 5.05
N SER A 50 2.78 -0.75 4.62
CA SER A 50 3.29 -0.92 3.27
C SER A 50 2.51 -2.00 2.53
N PHE A 51 2.11 -1.71 1.29
CA PHE A 51 1.33 -2.61 0.45
C PHE A 51 1.67 -2.42 -1.03
N SER A 52 1.38 -3.44 -1.83
CA SER A 52 1.53 -3.38 -3.28
C SER A 52 0.16 -3.21 -3.92
N MET A 53 0.01 -2.26 -4.84
CA MET A 53 -1.21 -2.08 -5.64
C MET A 53 -0.98 -2.55 -7.07
N VAL A 54 -1.98 -3.21 -7.65
CA VAL A 54 -2.00 -3.63 -9.06
C VAL A 54 -3.30 -3.21 -9.71
N ASP A 55 -3.20 -2.55 -10.86
CA ASP A 55 -4.35 -2.16 -11.68
C ASP A 55 -4.64 -3.17 -12.80
N ILE A 56 -5.78 -3.02 -13.47
CA ILE A 56 -6.20 -3.90 -14.58
C ILE A 56 -5.29 -3.85 -15.81
N ASN A 57 -4.42 -2.84 -15.91
CA ASN A 57 -3.44 -2.70 -16.99
C ASN A 57 -2.05 -3.16 -16.53
N GLU A 58 -1.99 -3.96 -15.45
CA GLU A 58 -0.77 -4.51 -14.87
C GLU A 58 0.22 -3.45 -14.37
N LYS A 59 -0.25 -2.22 -14.10
CA LYS A 59 0.59 -1.22 -13.42
C LYS A 59 0.70 -1.59 -11.96
N MET A 60 1.94 -1.74 -11.51
CA MET A 60 2.25 -2.11 -10.14
C MET A 60 2.96 -1.00 -9.39
N PHE A 61 2.55 -0.78 -8.15
CA PHE A 61 3.14 0.21 -7.25
C PHE A 61 3.37 -0.39 -5.87
N ASN A 62 4.52 -0.12 -5.26
CA ASN A 62 4.67 -0.24 -3.81
C ASN A 62 4.25 1.08 -3.18
N VAL A 63 3.45 1.01 -2.12
CA VAL A 63 2.92 2.17 -1.40
C VAL A 63 3.26 2.02 0.06
N THR A 64 3.67 3.12 0.69
CA THR A 64 3.86 3.23 2.13
C THR A 64 3.08 4.44 2.64
N TYR A 65 2.26 4.23 3.66
CA TYR A 65 1.60 5.33 4.39
C TYR A 65 2.45 5.76 5.58
N TYR A 66 2.80 7.05 5.63
CA TYR A 66 3.55 7.65 6.72
C TYR A 66 2.60 8.42 7.65
N PRO A 67 2.09 7.82 8.75
CA PRO A 67 1.10 8.45 9.63
C PRO A 67 1.61 9.73 10.28
N GLY A 68 2.92 9.81 10.60
CA GLY A 68 3.52 10.98 11.23
C GLY A 68 3.45 12.28 10.41
N ILE A 69 3.23 12.17 9.09
CA ILE A 69 3.09 13.32 8.18
C ILE A 69 1.82 13.25 7.32
N ASP A 70 0.95 12.26 7.55
CA ASP A 70 -0.25 11.96 6.77
C ASP A 70 -0.02 11.99 5.24
N ARG A 71 0.94 11.17 4.78
CA ARG A 71 1.27 11.06 3.35
C ARG A 71 1.46 9.63 2.89
N TYR A 72 1.03 9.39 1.66
CA TYR A 72 1.40 8.20 0.89
C TYR A 72 2.67 8.49 0.08
N GLY A 73 3.71 7.68 0.27
CA GLY A 73 4.82 7.53 -0.65
C GLY A 73 4.58 6.32 -1.55
N TYR A 74 5.06 6.36 -2.80
CA TYR A 74 4.96 5.22 -3.69
C TYR A 74 6.14 5.11 -4.66
N GLU A 75 6.41 3.89 -5.09
CA GLU A 75 7.39 3.54 -6.12
C GLU A 75 6.69 2.70 -7.20
N LYS A 76 6.87 3.07 -8.48
CA LYS A 76 6.37 2.27 -9.59
C LYS A 76 7.29 1.08 -9.82
N LEU A 77 6.73 -0.12 -9.76
CA LEU A 77 7.45 -1.35 -10.06
C LEU A 77 7.48 -1.58 -11.58
N THR A 78 8.65 -1.92 -12.09
CA THR A 78 8.84 -2.32 -13.49
C THR A 78 9.09 -3.83 -13.51
N VAL A 79 8.26 -4.58 -14.22
CA VAL A 79 8.48 -6.01 -14.46
C VAL A 79 9.55 -6.13 -15.54
N VAL A 80 10.61 -6.88 -15.26
CA VAL A 80 11.71 -7.17 -16.18
C VAL A 80 11.49 -8.53 -16.82
#